data_AF-A0A2E3XU39-F1
#
_entry.id   AF-A0A2E3XU39-F1
#
_cell.length_a   1.000
_cell.length_b   1.000
_cell.length_c   1.000
_cell.angle_alpha   90.00
_cell.angle_beta   90.00
_cell.angle_gamma   90.00
#
_symmetry.space_group_name_H-M   'P 1'
#
loop_
_entity.id
_entity.type
_entity.pdbx_description
1 polymer ?
#
loop_
_entity_poly.entity_id
_entity_poly.type
_entity_poly.pdbx_seq_one_letter_code
_entity_poly.pdbx_strand_id
1 'polypeptide(L)'
;MRLYLVFLILFSSLTFSQTENIQKAPGLIESLQTIVKDTRKKLRSQYQKLQSSQKVELNPTLEMVQESEIDSLFLKSIFLHSEKRYLEMINLNSCHLYALLENQLLRSALGTIEFLMMVRKGQKYLIRYDQFVDQVYKYKCQGFAQYSKIFSRSSLKKTVMSIPYPVPKTEAECDSIIKDWKKK
;
A
#
# COMPACT_ATOMS: atom_id res chain seq x y z
N MET A 1 -34.92 -64.96 10.97
CA MET A 1 -34.54 -63.70 10.28
C MET A 1 -33.78 -62.75 11.23
N ARG A 2 -32.70 -63.23 11.87
CA ARG A 2 -31.83 -62.41 12.76
C ARG A 2 -30.33 -62.65 12.55
N LEU A 3 -29.96 -63.58 11.66
CA LEU A 3 -28.56 -63.96 11.42
C LEU A 3 -27.87 -63.15 10.30
N TYR A 4 -28.65 -62.51 9.41
CA TYR A 4 -28.10 -61.75 8.27
C TYR A 4 -27.57 -60.36 8.64
N LEU A 5 -27.92 -59.82 9.80
CA LEU A 5 -27.57 -58.45 10.18
C LEU A 5 -26.15 -58.33 10.76
N VAL A 6 -25.58 -59.44 11.26
CA VAL A 6 -24.22 -59.47 11.83
C VAL A 6 -23.16 -59.58 10.72
N PHE A 7 -23.49 -60.23 9.59
CA PHE A 7 -22.54 -60.43 8.49
C PHE A 7 -22.26 -59.14 7.69
N LEU A 8 -23.20 -58.19 7.67
CA LEU A 8 -23.04 -56.90 6.99
C LEU A 8 -22.17 -55.90 7.77
N ILE A 9 -21.98 -56.08 9.09
CA ILE A 9 -21.17 -55.18 9.92
C ILE A 9 -19.68 -55.55 9.88
N LEU A 10 -19.34 -56.79 9.53
CA LEU A 10 -17.96 -57.27 9.45
C LEU A 10 -17.26 -56.98 8.12
N PHE A 11 -17.98 -56.55 7.08
CA PHE A 11 -17.41 -56.23 5.76
C PHE A 11 -17.21 -54.73 5.50
N SER A 12 -17.66 -53.84 6.40
CA SER A 12 -17.50 -52.38 6.25
C SER A 12 -16.17 -51.83 6.77
N SER A 13 -15.26 -52.67 7.27
CA SER A 13 -13.96 -52.24 7.83
C SER A 13 -12.79 -52.28 6.84
N LEU A 14 -13.04 -52.52 5.54
CA LEU A 14 -11.99 -52.70 4.54
C LEU A 14 -11.93 -51.60 3.46
N THR A 15 -12.16 -50.32 3.79
CA THR A 15 -11.69 -49.20 2.94
C THR A 15 -11.46 -47.94 3.74
N PHE A 16 -10.40 -47.89 4.54
CA PHE A 16 -9.81 -46.61 4.94
C PHE A 16 -8.29 -46.75 5.05
N SER A 17 -7.67 -47.27 3.99
CA SER A 17 -6.26 -46.97 3.73
C SER A 17 -6.24 -45.70 2.87
N GLN A 18 -6.46 -44.56 3.51
CA GLN A 18 -5.97 -43.31 2.94
C GLN A 18 -4.45 -43.45 2.98
N THR A 19 -3.82 -43.62 1.83
CA THR A 19 -2.42 -43.27 1.68
C THR A 19 -2.29 -41.85 2.17
N GLU A 20 -1.76 -41.66 3.37
CA GLU A 20 -1.27 -40.37 3.82
C GLU A 20 -0.24 -39.93 2.80
N ASN A 21 -0.68 -39.13 1.85
CA ASN A 21 0.21 -38.23 1.16
C ASN A 21 0.71 -37.31 2.27
N ILE A 22 1.83 -37.69 2.90
CA ILE A 22 2.54 -36.86 3.87
C ILE A 22 3.00 -35.65 3.06
N GLN A 23 2.10 -34.69 2.86
CA GLN A 23 2.43 -33.35 2.44
C GLN A 23 3.34 -32.83 3.54
N LYS A 24 4.65 -32.89 3.28
CA LYS A 24 5.67 -32.28 4.14
C LYS A 24 5.15 -30.92 4.55
N ALA A 25 4.95 -30.72 5.85
CA ALA A 25 4.55 -29.43 6.38
C ALA A 25 5.56 -28.41 5.83
N PRO A 26 5.09 -27.37 5.11
CA PRO A 26 5.99 -26.39 4.52
C PRO A 26 6.88 -25.80 5.62
N GLY A 27 8.16 -25.63 5.32
CA GLY A 27 9.04 -24.93 6.24
C GLY A 27 8.53 -23.50 6.49
N LEU A 28 9.08 -22.85 7.51
CA LEU A 28 8.66 -21.49 7.88
C LEU A 28 8.76 -20.52 6.70
N ILE A 29 9.80 -20.65 5.88
CA ILE A 29 10.02 -19.81 4.69
C ILE A 29 8.97 -20.12 3.60
N GLU A 30 8.73 -21.39 3.26
CA GLU A 30 7.70 -21.72 2.26
C GLU A 30 6.29 -21.30 2.72
N SER A 31 6.02 -21.43 4.01
CA SER A 31 4.76 -20.97 4.63
C SER A 31 4.58 -19.46 4.46
N LEU A 32 5.61 -18.67 4.76
CA LEU A 32 5.59 -17.22 4.57
C LEU A 32 5.42 -16.83 3.09
N GLN A 33 6.14 -17.49 2.19
CA GLN A 33 5.99 -17.26 0.74
C GLN A 33 4.57 -17.54 0.26
N THR A 34 3.94 -18.60 0.78
CA THR A 34 2.56 -18.96 0.47
C THR A 34 1.60 -17.89 0.97
N ILE A 35 1.73 -17.45 2.22
CA ILE A 35 0.93 -16.35 2.79
C ILE A 35 1.03 -15.07 1.96
N VAL A 36 2.24 -14.70 1.51
CA VAL A 36 2.46 -13.52 0.66
C VAL A 36 1.76 -13.68 -0.69
N LYS A 37 1.91 -14.84 -1.35
CA LYS A 37 1.25 -15.14 -2.64
C LYS A 37 -0.27 -15.10 -2.52
N ASP A 38 -0.82 -15.75 -1.50
CA ASP A 38 -2.27 -15.80 -1.27
C ASP A 38 -2.86 -14.44 -0.92
N THR A 39 -2.16 -13.67 -0.09
CA THR A 39 -2.54 -12.29 0.24
C THR A 39 -2.59 -11.44 -1.03
N ARG A 40 -1.56 -11.53 -1.88
CA ARG A 40 -1.52 -10.80 -3.16
C ARG A 40 -2.66 -11.20 -4.08
N LYS A 41 -2.93 -12.51 -4.22
CA LYS A 41 -4.01 -13.04 -5.05
C LYS A 41 -5.39 -12.56 -4.56
N LYS A 42 -5.61 -12.63 -3.24
CA LYS A 42 -6.85 -12.17 -2.59
C LYS A 42 -7.09 -10.68 -2.78
N LEU A 43 -6.06 -9.86 -2.56
CA LEU A 43 -6.16 -8.41 -2.77
C LEU A 43 -6.42 -8.05 -4.23
N ARG A 44 -5.72 -8.69 -5.17
CA ARG A 44 -5.94 -8.47 -6.61
C ARG A 44 -7.39 -8.81 -7.01
N SER A 45 -7.91 -9.95 -6.55
CA SER A 45 -9.29 -10.34 -6.83
C SER A 45 -10.30 -9.35 -6.24
N GLN A 46 -10.10 -8.93 -4.99
CA GLN A 46 -10.97 -7.93 -4.36
C GLN A 46 -10.93 -6.60 -5.10
N TYR A 47 -9.74 -6.12 -5.46
CA TYR A 47 -9.55 -4.90 -6.22
C TYR A 47 -10.28 -4.92 -7.57
N GLN A 48 -10.08 -5.98 -8.35
CA GLN A 48 -10.75 -6.17 -9.64
C GLN A 48 -12.28 -6.21 -9.49
N LYS A 49 -12.79 -6.91 -8.47
CA LYS A 49 -14.21 -6.97 -8.18
C LYS A 49 -14.79 -5.59 -7.83
N LEU A 50 -14.08 -4.79 -7.02
CA LEU A 50 -14.53 -3.44 -6.66
C LEU A 50 -14.53 -2.50 -7.86
N GLN A 51 -13.51 -2.58 -8.72
CA GLN A 51 -13.49 -1.82 -9.98
C GLN A 51 -14.63 -2.22 -10.92
N SER A 52 -14.83 -3.53 -11.16
CA SER A 52 -15.86 -4.01 -12.09
C SER A 52 -17.28 -3.76 -11.59
N SER A 53 -17.47 -3.69 -10.26
CA SER A 53 -18.77 -3.38 -9.64
C SER A 53 -18.98 -1.89 -9.40
N GLN A 54 -18.13 -1.02 -9.97
CA GLN A 54 -18.22 0.44 -9.84
C GLN A 54 -18.22 0.94 -8.39
N LYS A 55 -17.60 0.21 -7.47
CA LYS A 55 -17.40 0.63 -6.07
C LYS A 55 -16.14 1.47 -5.93
N VAL A 56 -16.04 2.50 -6.77
CA VAL A 56 -14.91 3.43 -6.82
C VAL A 56 -15.44 4.82 -6.57
N GLU A 57 -15.00 5.42 -5.47
CA GLU A 57 -15.28 6.81 -5.12
C GLU A 57 -14.15 7.70 -5.64
N LEU A 58 -14.52 8.63 -6.51
CA LEU A 58 -13.59 9.57 -7.13
C LEU A 58 -13.62 10.94 -6.47
N ASN A 59 -14.68 11.28 -5.74
CA ASN A 59 -14.84 12.56 -5.06
C ASN A 59 -15.41 12.33 -3.64
N PRO A 60 -14.64 11.73 -2.73
CA PRO A 60 -15.10 11.41 -1.39
C PRO A 60 -15.41 12.68 -0.59
N THR A 61 -16.51 12.66 0.16
CA THR A 61 -16.82 13.71 1.12
C THR A 61 -15.97 13.56 2.39
N LEU A 62 -15.82 14.65 3.15
CA LEU A 62 -15.12 14.60 4.44
C LEU A 62 -15.76 13.59 5.41
N GLU A 63 -17.09 13.59 5.49
CA GLU A 63 -17.85 12.65 6.33
C GLU A 63 -17.56 11.19 5.93
N MET A 64 -17.55 10.90 4.63
CA MET A 64 -17.21 9.55 4.15
C MET A 64 -15.81 9.14 4.62
N VAL A 65 -14.82 10.02 4.50
CA VAL A 65 -13.44 9.75 4.93
C VAL A 65 -13.34 9.54 6.44
N GLN A 66 -14.07 10.32 7.24
CA GLN A 66 -14.09 10.19 8.70
C GLN A 66 -14.74 8.90 9.20
N GLU A 67 -15.81 8.44 8.52
CA GLU A 67 -16.52 7.21 8.87
C GLU A 67 -15.88 5.93 8.32
N SER A 68 -14.75 6.05 7.61
CA SER A 68 -14.15 4.95 6.88
C SER A 68 -12.80 4.56 7.39
N GLU A 69 -12.54 3.26 7.35
CA GLU A 69 -11.28 2.67 7.76
C GLU A 69 -10.57 2.06 6.55
N ILE A 70 -9.24 2.08 6.56
CA ILE A 70 -8.47 1.33 5.56
C ILE A 70 -8.70 -0.16 5.83
N ASP A 71 -9.02 -0.93 4.78
CA ASP A 71 -9.18 -2.37 4.88
C ASP A 71 -7.96 -3.02 5.54
N SER A 72 -8.20 -3.85 6.55
CA SER A 72 -7.12 -4.39 7.39
C SER A 72 -6.14 -5.29 6.61
N LEU A 73 -6.62 -6.03 5.61
CA LEU A 73 -5.75 -6.84 4.75
C LEU A 73 -4.91 -5.95 3.84
N PHE A 74 -5.51 -4.91 3.28
CA PHE A 74 -4.81 -3.92 2.47
C PHE A 74 -3.77 -3.15 3.29
N LEU A 75 -4.11 -2.71 4.49
CA LEU A 75 -3.18 -2.02 5.40
C LEU A 75 -2.00 -2.92 5.78
N LYS A 76 -2.25 -4.18 6.14
CA LYS A 76 -1.18 -5.18 6.37
C LYS A 76 -0.29 -5.34 5.15
N SER A 77 -0.88 -5.34 3.96
CA SER A 77 -0.11 -5.39 2.73
C SER A 77 0.77 -4.16 2.53
N ILE A 78 0.36 -2.97 2.97
CA ILE A 78 1.20 -1.77 2.93
C ILE A 78 2.42 -1.96 3.84
N PHE A 79 2.19 -2.39 5.08
CA PHE A 79 3.26 -2.63 6.05
C PHE A 79 4.26 -3.71 5.60
N LEU A 80 3.78 -4.76 4.92
CA LEU A 80 4.65 -5.85 4.48
C LEU A 80 5.50 -5.51 3.24
N HIS A 81 5.08 -4.55 2.42
CA HIS A 81 5.72 -4.27 1.13
C HIS A 81 6.41 -2.91 1.07
N SER A 82 6.23 -2.06 2.07
CA SER A 82 6.92 -0.77 2.17
C SER A 82 8.28 -0.93 2.86
N GLU A 83 9.23 -0.06 2.53
CA GLU A 83 10.56 -0.08 3.15
C GLU A 83 10.47 0.26 4.64
N LYS A 84 11.26 -0.44 5.46
CA LYS A 84 11.27 -0.30 6.92
C LYS A 84 11.46 1.15 7.39
N ARG A 85 12.36 1.90 6.76
CA ARG A 85 12.63 3.32 7.10
C ARG A 85 11.37 4.19 7.02
N TYR A 86 10.49 3.94 6.07
CA TYR A 86 9.25 4.70 5.93
C TYR A 86 8.22 4.28 6.98
N LEU A 87 8.20 2.99 7.34
CA LEU A 87 7.32 2.48 8.41
C LEU A 87 7.70 3.03 9.78
N GLU A 88 9.01 3.17 10.06
CA GLU A 88 9.51 3.78 11.29
C GLU A 88 9.08 5.25 11.42
N MET A 89 8.97 5.99 10.31
CA MET A 89 8.48 7.37 10.30
C MET A 89 7.00 7.49 10.69
N ILE A 90 6.17 6.48 10.38
CA ILE A 90 4.73 6.48 10.70
C ILE A 90 4.50 6.50 12.21
N ASN A 91 5.36 5.81 12.98
CA ASN A 91 5.23 5.70 14.43
C ASN A 91 5.39 7.05 15.16
N LEU A 92 6.02 8.03 14.53
CA LEU A 92 6.24 9.35 15.12
C LEU A 92 4.99 10.24 15.07
N ASN A 93 4.22 10.13 13.98
CA ASN A 93 3.03 10.95 13.76
C ASN A 93 2.12 10.28 12.72
N SER A 94 0.84 10.11 13.03
CA SER A 94 -0.15 9.56 12.09
C SER A 94 -0.23 10.35 10.77
N CYS A 95 0.08 11.65 10.77
CA CYS A 95 0.13 12.46 9.55
C CYS A 95 1.27 12.08 8.60
N HIS A 96 2.35 11.46 9.10
CA HIS A 96 3.42 10.96 8.25
C HIS A 96 2.94 9.83 7.34
N LEU A 97 1.98 9.01 7.77
CA LEU A 97 1.36 8.01 6.89
C LEU A 97 0.81 8.66 5.61
N TYR A 98 0.07 9.76 5.77
CA TYR A 98 -0.57 10.45 4.66
C TYR A 98 0.46 11.19 3.79
N ALA A 99 1.50 11.77 4.38
CA ALA A 99 2.61 12.36 3.63
C ALA A 99 3.37 11.31 2.81
N LEU A 100 3.60 10.12 3.36
CA LEU A 100 4.26 9.02 2.67
C LEU A 100 3.37 8.47 1.53
N LEU A 101 2.05 8.43 1.71
CA LEU A 101 1.09 8.11 0.65
C LEU A 101 1.13 9.15 -0.48
N GLU A 102 1.08 10.43 -0.13
CA GLU A 102 1.12 11.56 -1.08
C GLU A 102 2.36 11.50 -1.99
N ASN A 103 3.51 11.17 -1.40
CA ASN A 103 4.79 11.06 -2.09
C ASN A 103 5.05 9.68 -2.71
N GLN A 104 4.07 8.77 -2.71
CA GLN A 104 4.16 7.42 -3.29
C GLN A 104 5.32 6.57 -2.72
N LEU A 105 5.70 6.82 -1.46
CA LEU A 105 6.79 6.10 -0.78
C LEU A 105 6.32 4.77 -0.17
N LEU A 106 5.01 4.62 0.02
CA LEU A 106 4.41 3.36 0.47
C LEU A 106 4.04 2.46 -0.71
N ARG A 107 4.17 1.15 -0.51
CA ARG A 107 3.90 0.11 -1.49
C ARG A 107 2.96 -0.92 -0.92
N SER A 108 2.09 -1.47 -1.76
CA SER A 108 1.27 -2.63 -1.43
C SER A 108 1.74 -3.87 -2.21
N ALA A 109 1.11 -5.02 -1.98
CA ALA A 109 1.33 -6.24 -2.75
C ALA A 109 0.94 -6.08 -4.23
N LEU A 110 0.18 -5.02 -4.56
CA LEU A 110 -0.20 -4.68 -5.92
C LEU A 110 0.78 -3.70 -6.58
N GLY A 111 1.75 -3.16 -5.85
CA GLY A 111 2.72 -2.16 -6.33
C GLY A 111 2.44 -0.76 -5.77
N THR A 112 2.53 0.26 -6.64
CA THR A 112 2.16 1.65 -6.31
C THR A 112 0.71 1.72 -5.85
N ILE A 113 0.44 2.58 -4.87
CA ILE A 113 -0.89 2.77 -4.31
C ILE A 113 -1.60 3.90 -5.08
N GLU A 114 -2.45 3.53 -6.03
CA GLU A 114 -3.33 4.48 -6.75
C GLU A 114 -4.67 4.67 -6.03
N PHE A 115 -5.18 3.59 -5.45
CA PHE A 115 -6.42 3.57 -4.68
C PHE A 115 -6.21 2.92 -3.33
N LEU A 116 -6.86 3.49 -2.32
CA LEU A 116 -7.00 2.90 -1.00
C LEU A 116 -8.25 2.03 -0.98
N MET A 117 -8.11 0.79 -0.49
CA MET A 117 -9.26 -0.06 -0.20
C MET A 117 -9.79 0.32 1.18
N MET A 118 -11.02 0.81 1.21
CA MET A 118 -11.68 1.34 2.40
C MET A 118 -12.86 0.46 2.80
N VAL A 119 -13.25 0.54 4.07
CA VAL A 119 -14.44 -0.10 4.65
C VAL A 119 -15.30 0.97 5.31
N ARG A 120 -16.58 1.05 4.94
CA ARG A 120 -17.59 1.89 5.60
C ARG A 120 -18.83 1.05 5.85
N LYS A 121 -19.28 0.99 7.10
CA LYS A 121 -20.50 0.23 7.49
C LYS A 121 -20.46 -1.23 6.97
N GLY A 122 -19.29 -1.87 7.06
CA GLY A 122 -19.05 -3.24 6.60
C GLY A 122 -18.89 -3.41 5.08
N GLN A 123 -19.05 -2.35 4.28
CA GLN A 123 -18.92 -2.41 2.83
C GLN A 123 -17.56 -1.91 2.35
N LYS A 124 -16.93 -2.70 1.47
CA LYS A 124 -15.67 -2.35 0.83
C LYS A 124 -15.87 -1.50 -0.42
N TYR A 125 -14.97 -0.54 -0.60
CA TYR A 125 -14.92 0.33 -1.79
C TYR A 125 -13.49 0.88 -1.98
N LEU A 126 -13.25 1.51 -3.13
CA LEU A 126 -11.96 2.12 -3.47
C LEU A 126 -12.07 3.64 -3.43
N ILE A 127 -11.08 4.33 -2.86
CA ILE A 127 -10.93 5.79 -2.95
C ILE A 127 -9.58 6.09 -3.59
N ARG A 128 -9.52 7.06 -4.51
CA ARG A 128 -8.23 7.50 -5.07
C ARG A 128 -7.37 8.18 -3.99
N TYR A 129 -6.10 7.81 -3.89
CA TYR A 129 -5.27 8.19 -2.72
C TYR A 129 -5.15 9.72 -2.54
N ASP A 130 -5.03 10.47 -3.63
CA ASP A 130 -4.89 11.92 -3.65
C ASP A 130 -6.13 12.61 -3.06
N GLN A 131 -7.30 12.12 -3.43
CA GLN A 131 -8.58 12.64 -2.95
C GLN A 131 -8.78 12.33 -1.47
N PHE A 132 -8.38 11.13 -1.04
CA PHE A 132 -8.39 10.77 0.37
C PHE A 132 -7.46 11.68 1.19
N VAL A 133 -6.21 11.87 0.75
CA VAL A 133 -5.23 12.70 1.45
C VAL A 133 -5.68 14.15 1.54
N ASP A 134 -6.26 14.71 0.48
CA ASP A 134 -6.80 16.08 0.48
C ASP A 134 -7.88 16.28 1.56
N GLN A 135 -8.81 15.33 1.71
CA GLN A 135 -9.82 15.39 2.77
C GLN A 135 -9.22 15.23 4.16
N VAL A 136 -8.27 14.31 4.34
CA VAL A 136 -7.61 14.08 5.63
C VAL A 136 -6.78 15.30 6.07
N TYR A 137 -6.10 15.97 5.15
CA TYR A 137 -5.32 17.17 5.43
C TYR A 137 -6.19 18.34 5.91
N LYS A 138 -7.38 18.51 5.34
CA LYS A 138 -8.35 19.53 5.79
C LYS A 138 -8.79 19.33 7.24
N TYR A 139 -8.98 18.07 7.64
CA TYR A 139 -9.58 17.75 8.93
C TYR A 139 -8.55 17.46 10.05
N LYS A 140 -7.50 16.69 9.78
CA LYS A 140 -6.62 16.13 10.82
C LYS A 140 -5.18 16.64 10.76
N CYS A 141 -4.68 16.97 9.56
CA CYS A 141 -3.26 17.22 9.32
C CYS A 141 -3.00 18.58 8.64
N GLN A 142 -3.62 19.64 9.15
CA GLN A 142 -3.59 20.98 8.52
C GLN A 142 -2.18 21.54 8.32
N GLY A 143 -1.24 21.26 9.25
CA GLY A 143 0.17 21.66 9.09
C GLY A 143 0.87 21.00 7.90
N PHE A 144 0.55 19.73 7.62
CA PHE A 144 1.11 19.01 6.46
C PHE A 144 0.55 19.50 5.13
N ALA A 145 -0.67 20.04 5.11
CA ALA A 145 -1.25 20.68 3.93
C ALA A 145 -0.38 21.86 3.44
N GLN A 146 0.19 22.64 4.37
CA GLN A 146 1.07 23.75 4.02
C GLN A 146 2.39 23.26 3.41
N TYR A 147 3.01 22.25 4.02
CA TYR A 147 4.25 21.66 3.51
C TYR A 147 4.06 21.02 2.13
N SER A 148 2.97 20.27 1.92
CA SER A 148 2.62 19.72 0.61
C SER A 148 2.57 20.80 -0.48
N LYS A 149 1.93 21.94 -0.19
CA LYS A 149 1.85 23.07 -1.13
C LYS A 149 3.23 23.66 -1.45
N ILE A 150 4.10 23.79 -0.45
CA ILE A 150 5.47 24.30 -0.61
C ILE A 150 6.31 23.35 -1.48
N PHE A 151 6.19 22.05 -1.28
CA PHE A 151 6.93 21.03 -2.03
C PHE A 151 6.19 20.52 -3.28
N SER A 152 5.10 21.17 -3.66
CA SER A 152 4.39 20.84 -4.90
C SER A 152 5.30 21.02 -6.11
N ARG A 153 5.09 20.23 -7.17
CA ARG A 153 5.88 20.34 -8.41
C ARG A 153 5.86 21.76 -9.00
N SER A 154 4.75 22.48 -8.84
CA SER A 154 4.62 23.87 -9.29
C SER A 154 5.51 24.83 -8.50
N SER A 155 5.53 24.68 -7.17
CA SER A 155 6.36 25.47 -6.25
C SER A 155 7.83 25.14 -6.45
N LEU A 156 8.20 23.85 -6.54
CA LEU A 156 9.56 23.42 -6.84
C LEU A 156 10.05 23.96 -8.18
N LYS A 157 9.21 23.89 -9.24
CA LYS A 157 9.53 24.49 -10.53
C LYS A 157 9.80 25.99 -10.40
N LYS A 158 8.93 26.73 -9.69
CA LYS A 158 9.14 28.15 -9.44
C LYS A 158 10.43 28.42 -8.68
N THR A 159 10.70 27.67 -7.61
CA THR A 159 11.93 27.78 -6.82
C THR A 159 13.16 27.53 -7.69
N VAL A 160 13.22 26.42 -8.42
CA VAL A 160 14.33 26.09 -9.33
C VAL A 160 14.52 27.17 -10.40
N MET A 161 13.45 27.70 -10.97
CA MET A 161 13.53 28.76 -11.99
C MET A 161 13.87 30.13 -11.40
N SER A 162 13.61 30.36 -10.11
CA SER A 162 13.92 31.60 -9.40
C SER A 162 15.31 31.62 -8.80
N ILE A 163 15.96 30.47 -8.62
CA ILE A 163 17.36 30.39 -8.24
C ILE A 163 18.13 30.91 -9.46
N PRO A 164 18.82 32.06 -9.36
CA PRO A 164 19.69 32.50 -10.42
C PRO A 164 20.82 31.47 -10.45
N TYR A 165 20.78 30.55 -11.41
CA TYR A 165 21.99 29.81 -11.77
C TYR A 165 22.85 30.83 -12.50
N PRO A 166 24.00 31.27 -11.93
CA PRO A 166 24.95 32.04 -12.69
C PRO A 166 25.50 31.10 -13.76
N VAL A 167 24.83 31.06 -14.92
CA VAL A 167 25.36 30.39 -16.10
C VAL A 167 26.41 31.36 -16.64
N PRO A 168 27.71 31.03 -16.58
CA PRO A 168 28.75 31.91 -17.08
C PRO A 168 28.48 32.19 -18.56
N LYS A 169 28.41 33.46 -18.92
CA LYS A 169 28.15 33.93 -20.29
C LYS A 169 29.43 34.07 -21.10
N THR A 170 30.57 34.03 -20.42
CA THR A 170 31.90 34.15 -21.02
C THR A 170 32.83 33.06 -20.50
N GLU A 171 33.83 32.72 -21.31
CA GLU A 171 34.86 31.74 -20.96
C GLU A 171 35.62 32.14 -19.69
N ALA A 172 35.87 33.45 -19.52
CA ALA A 172 36.51 34.01 -18.32
C ALA A 172 35.68 33.82 -17.03
N GLU A 173 34.35 33.95 -17.11
CA GLU A 173 33.46 33.66 -15.98
C GLU A 173 33.48 32.18 -15.60
N CYS A 174 33.54 31.29 -16.60
CA CYS A 174 33.65 29.84 -16.39
C CYS A 174 34.97 29.49 -15.70
N ASP A 175 36.09 30.02 -16.20
CA ASP A 175 37.42 29.80 -15.63
C ASP A 175 37.55 30.31 -14.20
N SER A 176 36.89 31.44 -13.90
CA SER A 176 36.84 31.97 -12.54
C SER A 176 36.12 31.03 -11.58
N ILE A 177 34.98 30.48 -12.00
CA ILE A 177 34.20 29.52 -11.20
C ILE A 177 35.01 28.23 -10.97
N ILE A 178 35.68 27.71 -12.01
CA ILE A 178 36.52 26.50 -11.91
C ILE A 178 37.71 26.71 -10.99
N LYS A 179 38.38 27.87 -11.06
CA LYS A 179 39.50 28.22 -10.17
C LYS A 179 39.05 28.31 -8.71
N ASP A 180 37.85 28.83 -8.47
CA ASP A 180 37.30 28.96 -7.12
C ASP A 180 36.95 27.59 -6.52
N TRP A 181 36.45 26.65 -7.33
CA TRP A 181 36.21 25.26 -6.90
C TRP A 181 37.49 24.48 -6.62
N LYS A 182 38.58 24.77 -7.33
CA LYS A 182 39.90 24.12 -7.10
C LYS A 182 40.65 24.65 -5.87
N LYS A 183 40.20 25.74 -5.26
CA LYS A 183 40.80 26.35 -4.06
C LYS A 183 40.21 25.83 -2.74
N LYS A 184 39.12 25.07 -2.79
CA LYS A 184 38.55 24.33 -1.65
C LYS A 184 38.92 22.86 -1.75
#